data_AF-A0A661N708-F1
#
_entry.id   AF-A0A661N708-F1
#
_cell.length_a   1.000
_cell.length_b   1.000
_cell.length_c   1.000
_cell.angle_alpha   90.00
_cell.angle_beta   90.00
_cell.angle_gamma   90.00
#
_symmetry.space_group_name_H-M   'P 1'
#
loop_
_entity.id
_entity.type
_entity.pdbx_description
1 polymer ?
#
loop_
_entity_poly.entity_id
_entity_poly.type
_entity_poly.pdbx_seq_one_letter_code
_entity_poly.pdbx_strand_id
1 'polypeptide(L)'
;MVALFVLITLSASVLWRVASESRTELAAADGYRHDDRLALAVEHYRRAIRWSLPASSTTEQAVSALESIAAELEADGDLAAALLAWRSVSGGLAATRFLYSRTNPAREKANAQIARLVATDRSAAIDASLSTEQLAADHRRLLDGEVSPDPWWGTLLLLGMATWVGALVLLAWRGFDSTGRFGWAGARGPLWGALAGLVSFALGLLFA
;
A
#
# COMPACT_ATOMS: atom_id res chain seq x y z
N MET A 1 6.12 16.61 -27.44
CA MET A 1 7.27 16.97 -26.58
C MET A 1 6.83 17.61 -25.26
N VAL A 2 6.02 18.67 -25.24
CA VAL A 2 5.58 19.33 -23.99
C VAL A 2 4.86 18.37 -23.02
N ALA A 3 3.90 17.56 -23.49
CA ALA A 3 3.18 16.62 -22.64
C ALA A 3 4.09 15.54 -22.01
N LEU A 4 5.08 15.06 -22.75
CA LEU A 4 6.07 14.10 -22.25
C LEU A 4 6.96 14.75 -21.17
N PHE A 5 7.38 15.99 -21.39
CA PHE A 5 8.18 16.75 -20.42
C PHE A 5 7.40 17.00 -19.12
N VAL A 6 6.12 17.37 -19.22
CA VAL A 6 5.23 17.54 -18.05
C VAL A 6 5.08 16.22 -17.30
N LEU A 7 4.82 15.11 -18.00
CA LEU A 7 4.68 13.79 -17.38
C LEU A 7 5.97 13.38 -16.65
N ILE A 8 7.14 13.56 -17.28
CA ILE A 8 8.43 13.25 -16.66
C ILE A 8 8.64 14.10 -15.40
N THR A 9 8.35 15.40 -15.48
CA THR A 9 8.54 16.32 -14.35
C THR A 9 7.63 15.98 -13.17
N LEU A 10 6.36 15.65 -13.45
CA LEU A 10 5.41 15.22 -12.41
C LEU A 10 5.79 13.87 -11.81
N SER A 11 6.18 12.89 -12.62
CA SER A 11 6.65 11.60 -12.12
C SER A 11 7.90 11.77 -11.26
N ALA A 12 8.86 12.59 -11.71
CA ALA A 12 10.08 12.89 -10.95
C ALA A 12 9.78 13.58 -9.62
N SER A 13 8.84 14.54 -9.58
CA SER A 13 8.48 15.24 -8.35
C SER A 13 7.78 14.33 -7.34
N VAL A 14 6.92 13.41 -7.82
CA VAL A 14 6.28 12.39 -6.98
C VAL A 14 7.32 11.42 -6.42
N LEU A 15 8.21 10.88 -7.26
CA LEU A 15 9.28 9.97 -6.83
C LEU A 15 10.23 10.65 -5.82
N TRP A 16 10.59 11.91 -6.07
CA TRP A 16 11.38 12.70 -5.14
C TRP A 16 10.70 12.84 -3.78
N ARG A 17 9.40 13.18 -3.78
CA ARG A 17 8.61 13.30 -2.55
C ARG A 17 8.59 11.98 -1.78
N VAL A 18 8.27 10.88 -2.45
CA VAL A 18 8.24 9.55 -1.83
C VAL A 18 9.59 9.21 -1.20
N ALA A 19 10.70 9.43 -1.92
CA ALA A 19 12.04 9.18 -1.40
C ALA A 19 12.40 10.08 -0.21
N SER A 20 12.01 11.36 -0.26
CA SER A 20 12.24 12.32 0.82
C SER A 20 11.47 11.93 2.09
N GLU A 21 10.17 11.65 1.95
CA GLU A 21 9.32 11.29 3.09
C GLU A 21 9.78 9.98 3.73
N SER A 22 10.13 8.97 2.93
CA SER A 22 10.66 7.70 3.45
C SER A 22 11.90 7.90 4.32
N ARG A 23 12.83 8.77 3.90
CA ARG A 23 14.04 9.08 4.67
C ARG A 23 13.75 9.87 5.95
N THR A 24 12.86 10.85 5.87
CA THR A 24 12.45 11.65 7.04
C THR A 24 11.79 10.76 8.10
N GLU A 25 10.90 9.87 7.68
CA GLU A 25 10.23 8.92 8.57
C GLU A 25 11.21 7.92 9.19
N LEU A 26 12.19 7.42 8.42
CA LEU A 26 13.24 6.55 8.96
C LEU A 26 14.08 7.28 10.02
N ALA A 27 14.57 8.48 9.71
CA ALA A 27 15.37 9.26 10.65
C ALA A 27 14.60 9.63 11.93
N ALA A 28 13.30 9.94 11.81
CA ALA A 28 12.44 10.17 12.96
C ALA A 28 12.28 8.89 13.80
N ALA A 29 12.08 7.74 13.15
CA ALA A 29 11.98 6.46 13.84
C ALA A 29 13.26 6.11 14.61
N ASP A 30 14.42 6.30 13.99
CA ASP A 30 15.73 6.09 14.63
C ASP A 30 15.92 7.00 15.85
N GLY A 31 15.50 8.27 15.74
CA GLY A 31 15.49 9.21 16.88
C GLY A 31 14.61 8.71 18.03
N TYR A 32 13.37 8.31 17.74
CA TYR A 32 12.48 7.75 18.78
C TYR A 32 12.99 6.45 19.37
N ARG A 33 13.67 5.61 18.57
CA ARG A 33 14.30 4.38 19.07
C ARG A 33 15.44 4.71 20.03
N HIS A 34 16.26 5.72 19.70
CA HIS A 34 17.35 6.17 20.56
C HIS A 34 16.83 6.72 21.90
N ASP A 35 15.69 7.40 21.88
CA ASP A 35 15.03 7.94 23.08
C ASP A 35 14.20 6.89 23.85
N ASP A 36 14.30 5.60 23.51
CA ASP A 36 13.55 4.48 24.11
C ASP A 36 12.02 4.60 23.98
N ARG A 37 11.55 5.36 22.98
CA ARG A 37 10.13 5.57 22.68
C ARG A 37 9.65 4.58 21.63
N LEU A 38 9.77 3.29 21.93
CA LEU A 38 9.57 2.19 20.98
C LEU A 38 8.21 2.24 20.25
N ALA A 39 7.12 2.58 20.95
CA ALA A 39 5.79 2.67 20.32
C ALA A 39 5.75 3.71 19.17
N LEU A 40 6.43 4.85 19.34
CA LEU A 40 6.54 5.87 18.30
C LEU A 40 7.50 5.44 17.19
N ALA A 41 8.63 4.82 17.57
CA ALA A 41 9.57 4.28 16.60
C ALA A 41 8.89 3.27 15.66
N VAL A 42 8.07 2.36 16.20
CA VAL A 42 7.30 1.39 15.41
C VAL A 42 6.39 2.07 14.40
N GLU A 43 5.67 3.11 14.81
CA GLU A 43 4.76 3.85 13.91
C GLU A 43 5.53 4.54 12.77
N HIS A 44 6.65 5.19 13.08
CA HIS A 44 7.47 5.88 12.09
C HIS A 44 8.20 4.91 11.14
N TYR A 45 8.73 3.77 11.62
CA TYR A 45 9.27 2.73 10.74
C TYR A 45 8.18 2.15 9.82
N ARG A 46 6.97 1.93 10.33
CA ARG A 46 5.84 1.46 9.52
C ARG A 46 5.50 2.45 8.40
N ARG A 47 5.57 3.76 8.66
CA ARG A 47 5.39 4.81 7.64
C ARG A 47 6.54 4.84 6.64
N ALA A 48 7.79 4.67 7.10
CA ALA A 48 8.95 4.59 6.22
C ALA A 48 8.82 3.45 5.20
N ILE A 49 8.32 2.27 5.64
CA ILE A 49 7.97 1.15 4.75
C ILE A 49 6.91 1.57 3.74
N ARG A 50 5.85 2.29 4.14
CA ARG A 50 4.77 2.70 3.21
C ARG A 50 5.23 3.69 2.14
N TRP A 51 6.21 4.53 2.43
CA TRP A 51 6.85 5.40 1.45
C TRP A 51 7.93 4.68 0.62
N SER A 52 7.90 3.36 0.55
CA SER A 52 8.82 2.52 -0.21
C SER A 52 8.80 2.83 -1.71
N LEU A 53 10.00 3.02 -2.26
CA LEU A 53 10.25 2.83 -3.68
C LEU A 53 10.80 1.41 -3.92
N PRO A 54 10.59 0.84 -5.12
CA PRO A 54 11.23 -0.42 -5.50
C PRO A 54 12.74 -0.35 -5.26
N ALA A 55 13.30 -1.38 -4.61
CA ALA A 55 14.73 -1.49 -4.29
C ALA A 55 15.29 -0.34 -3.41
N SER A 56 14.46 0.30 -2.60
CA SER A 56 14.95 1.26 -1.60
C SER A 56 15.54 0.56 -0.37
N SER A 57 16.75 0.96 0.02
CA SER A 57 17.39 0.48 1.26
C SER A 57 16.67 0.96 2.52
N THR A 58 15.84 2.00 2.43
CA THR A 58 15.05 2.52 3.56
C THR A 58 14.06 1.48 4.07
N THR A 59 13.41 0.75 3.16
CA THR A 59 12.48 -0.33 3.52
C THR A 59 13.21 -1.46 4.24
N GLU A 60 14.38 -1.87 3.74
CA GLU A 60 15.18 -2.92 4.37
C GLU A 60 15.62 -2.52 5.79
N GLN A 61 16.07 -1.27 5.97
CA GLN A 61 16.45 -0.72 7.27
C GLN A 61 15.26 -0.66 8.23
N ALA A 62 14.11 -0.13 7.80
CA ALA A 62 12.92 -0.04 8.63
C ALA A 62 12.37 -1.41 9.02
N VAL A 63 12.37 -2.38 8.10
CA VAL A 63 12.00 -3.76 8.39
C VAL A 63 12.96 -4.34 9.43
N SER A 64 14.29 -4.28 9.18
CA SER A 64 15.28 -4.81 10.11
C SER A 64 15.17 -4.19 11.51
N ALA A 65 14.89 -2.88 11.58
CA ALA A 65 14.69 -2.20 12.86
C ALA A 65 13.43 -2.67 13.59
N LEU A 66 12.31 -2.82 12.89
CA LEU A 66 11.08 -3.37 13.48
C LEU A 66 11.26 -4.82 13.94
N GLU A 67 11.99 -5.65 13.20
CA GLU A 67 12.30 -7.02 13.62
C GLU A 67 13.14 -7.04 14.90
N SER A 68 14.11 -6.13 15.02
CA SER A 68 14.92 -5.97 16.24
C SER A 68 14.06 -5.54 17.43
N ILE A 69 13.21 -4.51 17.26
CA ILE A 69 12.29 -4.04 18.30
C ILE A 69 11.35 -5.16 18.74
N ALA A 70 10.82 -5.94 17.79
CA ALA A 70 9.93 -7.04 18.11
C ALA A 70 10.65 -8.14 18.94
N ALA A 71 11.91 -8.43 18.62
CA ALA A 71 12.72 -9.39 19.36
C ALA A 71 13.10 -8.89 20.77
N GLU A 72 13.42 -7.59 20.91
CA GLU A 72 13.67 -6.92 22.19
C GLU A 72 12.44 -7.00 23.10
N LEU A 73 11.27 -6.57 22.60
CA LEU A 73 10.01 -6.60 23.34
C LEU A 73 9.60 -8.03 23.74
N GLU A 74 9.85 -9.02 22.88
CA GLU A 74 9.60 -10.42 23.21
C GLU A 74 10.54 -10.93 24.32
N ALA A 75 11.82 -10.55 24.29
CA ALA A 75 12.78 -10.89 25.33
C ALA A 75 12.42 -10.25 26.68
N ASP A 76 11.84 -9.04 26.65
CA ASP A 76 11.34 -8.33 27.83
C ASP A 76 9.97 -8.86 28.31
N GLY A 77 9.36 -9.80 27.59
CA GLY A 77 8.09 -10.43 27.93
C GLY A 77 6.84 -9.65 27.50
N ASP A 78 6.99 -8.50 26.83
CA ASP A 78 5.87 -7.74 26.25
C ASP A 78 5.46 -8.33 24.89
N LEU A 79 4.81 -9.49 24.95
CA LEU A 79 4.35 -10.21 23.76
C LEU A 79 3.33 -9.41 22.93
N ALA A 80 2.55 -8.54 23.56
CA ALA A 80 1.54 -7.72 22.89
C ALA A 80 2.21 -6.63 22.02
N ALA A 81 3.21 -5.94 22.56
CA ALA A 81 3.97 -4.95 21.81
C ALA A 81 4.84 -5.61 20.72
N ALA A 82 5.45 -6.78 21.00
CA ALA A 82 6.16 -7.56 19.99
C ALA A 82 5.25 -7.96 18.82
N LEU A 83 4.03 -8.43 19.12
CA LEU A 83 3.02 -8.77 18.12
C LEU A 83 2.61 -7.55 17.27
N LEU A 84 2.48 -6.37 17.89
CA LEU A 84 2.20 -5.13 17.17
C LEU A 84 3.33 -4.74 16.20
N ALA A 85 4.59 -4.91 16.60
CA ALA A 85 5.74 -4.66 15.73
C ALA A 85 5.76 -5.62 14.53
N TRP A 86 5.53 -6.92 14.74
CA TRP A 86 5.42 -7.88 13.64
C TRP A 86 4.25 -7.60 12.69
N ARG A 87 3.09 -7.21 13.23
CA ARG A 87 1.93 -6.76 12.42
C ARG A 87 2.26 -5.51 11.61
N SER A 88 3.09 -4.62 12.14
CA SER A 88 3.54 -3.42 11.44
C SER A 88 4.45 -3.76 10.26
N VAL A 89 5.34 -4.76 10.38
CA VAL A 89 6.12 -5.29 9.26
C VAL A 89 5.21 -5.90 8.20
N SER A 90 4.34 -6.83 8.60
CA SER A 90 3.47 -7.54 7.64
C SER A 90 2.53 -6.57 6.90
N GLY A 91 1.82 -5.71 7.63
CA GLY A 91 0.89 -4.74 7.04
C GLY A 91 1.59 -3.61 6.28
N GLY A 92 2.80 -3.22 6.68
CA GLY A 92 3.64 -2.29 5.94
C GLY A 92 4.03 -2.86 4.58
N LEU A 93 4.59 -4.07 4.55
CA LEU A 93 5.02 -4.73 3.32
C LEU A 93 3.83 -5.08 2.40
N ALA A 94 2.69 -5.49 2.97
CA ALA A 94 1.46 -5.71 2.22
C ALA A 94 1.01 -4.45 1.46
N ALA A 95 1.10 -3.28 2.11
CA ALA A 95 0.72 -2.00 1.52
C ALA A 95 1.66 -1.52 0.39
N THR A 96 2.87 -2.08 0.31
CA THR A 96 3.86 -1.73 -0.73
C THR A 96 3.80 -2.61 -1.96
N ARG A 97 2.84 -3.54 -2.03
CA ARG A 97 2.70 -4.44 -3.16
C ARG A 97 2.33 -3.66 -4.42
N PHE A 98 3.27 -3.54 -5.36
CA PHE A 98 2.99 -3.02 -6.69
C PHE A 98 2.44 -4.13 -7.60
N LEU A 99 2.09 -3.80 -8.85
CA LEU A 99 1.41 -4.62 -9.88
C LEU A 99 1.85 -6.10 -10.03
N TYR A 100 2.98 -6.50 -9.43
CA TYR A 100 3.49 -7.86 -9.39
C TYR A 100 3.72 -8.32 -7.95
N SER A 101 2.97 -9.34 -7.51
CA SER A 101 3.13 -9.96 -6.19
C SER A 101 4.27 -10.97 -6.23
N ARG A 102 5.51 -10.52 -6.00
CA ARG A 102 6.61 -11.44 -5.65
C ARG A 102 6.49 -11.77 -4.16
N THR A 103 6.65 -13.03 -3.79
CA THR A 103 6.81 -13.46 -2.40
C THR A 103 7.89 -12.63 -1.71
N ASN A 104 7.58 -12.11 -0.53
CA ASN A 104 8.48 -11.28 0.26
C ASN A 104 8.89 -12.06 1.51
N PRO A 105 10.17 -12.49 1.62
CA PRO A 105 10.61 -13.36 2.71
C PRO A 105 10.49 -12.69 4.08
N ALA A 106 10.67 -11.37 4.17
CA ALA A 106 10.49 -10.64 5.42
C ALA A 106 9.02 -10.63 5.87
N ARG A 107 8.09 -10.54 4.90
CA ARG A 107 6.66 -10.63 5.18
C ARG A 107 6.25 -12.03 5.63
N GLU A 108 6.76 -13.07 4.98
CA GLU A 108 6.52 -14.47 5.37
C GLU A 108 7.05 -14.74 6.78
N LYS A 109 8.25 -14.26 7.09
CA LYS A 109 8.82 -14.29 8.43
C LYS A 109 7.91 -13.58 9.44
N ALA A 110 7.45 -12.36 9.13
CA ALA A 110 6.54 -11.63 10.00
C ALA A 110 5.22 -12.38 10.23
N ASN A 111 4.60 -12.94 9.19
CA ASN A 111 3.39 -13.75 9.30
C ASN A 111 3.61 -14.99 10.18
N ALA A 112 4.76 -15.67 10.05
CA ALA A 112 5.12 -16.79 10.89
C ALA A 112 5.25 -16.40 12.37
N GLN A 113 5.85 -15.23 12.65
CA GLN A 113 5.99 -14.72 14.01
C GLN A 113 4.66 -14.30 14.62
N ILE A 114 3.79 -13.64 13.85
CA ILE A 114 2.42 -13.30 14.25
C ILE A 114 1.66 -14.56 14.65
N ALA A 115 1.68 -15.60 13.80
CA ALA A 115 1.00 -16.86 14.07
C ALA A 115 1.52 -17.53 15.36
N ARG A 116 2.84 -17.51 15.60
CA ARG A 116 3.45 -18.05 16.83
C ARG A 116 3.01 -17.29 18.08
N LEU A 117 3.06 -15.96 18.05
CA LEU A 117 2.72 -15.12 19.19
C LEU A 117 1.22 -15.19 19.53
N VAL A 118 0.35 -15.16 18.50
CA VAL A 118 -1.10 -15.32 18.69
C VAL A 118 -1.43 -16.70 19.27
N ALA A 119 -0.77 -17.76 18.82
CA ALA A 119 -0.99 -19.10 19.39
C ALA A 119 -0.51 -19.24 20.85
N THR A 120 0.48 -18.43 21.25
CA THR A 120 0.98 -18.42 22.62
C THR A 120 0.03 -17.65 23.54
N ASP A 121 -0.65 -16.63 23.03
CA ASP A 121 -1.68 -15.88 23.75
C ASP A 121 -3.02 -16.65 23.80
N ARG A 122 -3.10 -17.61 24.72
CA ARG A 122 -4.32 -18.42 24.97
C ARG A 122 -5.52 -17.59 25.42
N SER A 123 -5.35 -16.33 25.85
CA SER A 123 -6.45 -15.50 26.31
C SER A 123 -7.36 -15.00 25.17
N ALA A 124 -6.84 -14.97 23.94
CA ALA A 124 -7.58 -14.61 22.74
C ALA A 124 -8.25 -15.80 22.02
N ALA A 125 -8.00 -17.04 22.46
CA ALA A 125 -8.50 -18.24 21.81
C ALA A 125 -9.97 -18.49 22.20
N ILE A 126 -10.89 -18.08 21.33
CA ILE A 126 -12.30 -18.51 21.35
C ILE A 126 -12.39 -20.04 21.15
N ASP A 127 -11.39 -20.64 20.49
CA ASP A 127 -11.25 -22.07 20.24
C ASP A 127 -10.19 -22.74 21.14
N ALA A 128 -10.46 -22.85 22.44
CA ALA A 128 -9.60 -23.53 23.41
C ALA A 128 -9.38 -25.04 23.13
N SER A 129 -10.03 -25.60 22.10
CA SER A 129 -9.95 -27.00 21.70
C SER A 129 -8.85 -27.33 20.70
N LEU A 130 -8.24 -26.32 20.06
CA LEU A 130 -7.16 -26.52 19.07
C LEU A 130 -5.78 -26.51 19.74
N SER A 131 -4.84 -27.30 19.21
CA SER A 131 -3.44 -27.20 19.64
C SER A 131 -2.82 -25.87 19.19
N THR A 132 -1.80 -25.40 19.89
CA THR A 132 -1.06 -24.17 19.53
C THR A 132 -0.51 -24.21 18.10
N GLU A 133 -0.10 -25.39 17.64
CA GLU A 133 0.38 -25.61 16.27
C GLU A 133 -0.74 -25.49 15.23
N GLN A 134 -1.93 -26.03 15.54
CA GLN A 134 -3.11 -25.94 14.67
C GLN A 134 -3.61 -24.49 14.57
N LEU A 135 -3.65 -23.77 15.69
CA LEU A 135 -4.09 -22.37 15.74
C LEU A 135 -3.13 -21.45 14.98
N ALA A 136 -1.81 -21.69 15.08
CA ALA A 136 -0.80 -20.99 14.30
C ALA A 136 -0.92 -21.30 12.79
N ALA A 137 -1.16 -22.55 12.42
CA ALA A 137 -1.34 -22.95 11.03
C ALA A 137 -2.58 -22.30 10.40
N ASP A 138 -3.68 -22.19 11.15
CA ASP A 138 -4.92 -21.59 10.67
C ASP A 138 -4.80 -20.07 10.50
N HIS A 139 -4.19 -19.38 11.46
CA HIS A 139 -3.87 -17.96 11.33
C HIS A 139 -2.94 -17.68 10.13
N ARG A 140 -1.96 -18.56 9.88
CA ARG A 140 -1.11 -18.44 8.69
C ARG A 140 -1.93 -18.54 7.41
N ARG A 141 -2.88 -19.47 7.31
CA ARG A 141 -3.77 -19.58 6.14
C ARG A 141 -4.59 -18.32 5.91
N LEU A 142 -5.10 -17.69 6.97
CA LEU A 142 -5.83 -16.43 6.87
C LEU A 142 -4.94 -15.28 6.38
N LEU A 143 -3.70 -15.22 6.85
CA LEU A 143 -2.72 -14.22 6.40
C LEU A 143 -2.24 -14.46 4.96
N ASP A 144 -2.21 -15.71 4.52
CA ASP A 144 -1.83 -16.10 3.15
C ASP A 144 -3.00 -15.95 2.16
N GLY A 145 -4.24 -16.11 2.64
CA GLY A 145 -5.49 -16.06 1.87
C GLY A 145 -5.96 -14.66 1.49
N GLU A 146 -5.03 -13.72 1.31
CA GLU A 146 -5.30 -12.30 1.16
C GLU A 146 -6.08 -12.01 -0.14
N VAL A 147 -7.39 -11.73 0.00
CA VAL A 147 -8.29 -11.28 -1.08
C VAL A 147 -7.92 -9.84 -1.45
N SER A 148 -6.82 -9.68 -2.18
CA SER A 148 -6.44 -8.39 -2.75
C SER A 148 -7.14 -8.17 -4.08
N PRO A 149 -7.64 -6.96 -4.36
CA PRO A 149 -8.13 -6.60 -5.68
C PRO A 149 -7.11 -6.92 -6.76
N ASP A 150 -7.59 -7.43 -7.89
CA ASP A 150 -6.71 -7.78 -9.00
C ASP A 150 -6.02 -6.51 -9.53
N PRO A 151 -4.66 -6.46 -9.61
CA PRO A 151 -3.95 -5.26 -10.01
C PRO A 151 -4.25 -4.78 -11.44
N TRP A 152 -4.59 -5.71 -12.34
CA TRP A 152 -4.93 -5.39 -13.72
C TRP A 152 -6.29 -4.69 -13.79
N TRP A 153 -7.30 -5.23 -13.12
CA TRP A 153 -8.62 -4.63 -13.05
C TRP A 153 -8.61 -3.29 -12.30
N GLY A 154 -7.85 -3.19 -11.21
CA GLY A 154 -7.61 -1.93 -10.50
C GLY A 154 -6.94 -0.87 -11.39
N THR A 155 -5.98 -1.25 -12.24
CA THR A 155 -5.34 -0.31 -13.19
C THR A 155 -6.32 0.15 -14.27
N LEU A 156 -7.11 -0.78 -14.82
CA LEU A 156 -8.14 -0.47 -15.81
C LEU A 156 -9.20 0.49 -15.24
N LEU A 157 -9.60 0.30 -13.99
CA LEU A 157 -10.50 1.18 -13.25
C LEU A 157 -9.92 2.60 -13.20
N LEU A 158 -8.68 2.77 -12.75
CA LEU A 158 -8.05 4.08 -12.59
C LEU A 158 -7.86 4.80 -13.94
N LEU A 159 -7.40 4.08 -14.97
CA LEU A 159 -7.25 4.63 -16.32
C LEU A 159 -8.61 4.99 -16.94
N GLY A 160 -9.62 4.15 -16.73
CA GLY A 160 -10.99 4.41 -17.16
C GLY A 160 -11.54 5.69 -16.53
N MET A 161 -11.39 5.84 -15.20
CA MET A 161 -11.80 7.04 -14.47
C MET A 161 -11.08 8.29 -14.97
N ALA A 162 -9.75 8.25 -15.08
CA ALA A 162 -8.96 9.38 -15.55
C ALA A 162 -9.34 9.79 -16.98
N THR A 163 -9.55 8.81 -17.86
CA THR A 163 -9.99 9.03 -19.25
C THR A 163 -11.39 9.64 -19.29
N TRP A 164 -12.33 9.12 -18.49
CA TRP A 164 -13.69 9.62 -18.42
C TRP A 164 -13.74 11.08 -17.96
N VAL A 165 -13.11 11.40 -16.82
CA VAL A 165 -13.07 12.75 -16.28
C VAL A 165 -12.34 13.71 -17.21
N GLY A 166 -11.16 13.31 -17.73
CA GLY A 166 -10.39 14.13 -18.66
C GLY A 166 -11.17 14.43 -19.95
N ALA A 167 -11.90 13.44 -20.46
CA ALA A 167 -12.75 13.63 -21.63
C ALA A 167 -13.94 14.55 -21.35
N LEU A 168 -14.56 14.51 -20.17
CA LEU A 168 -15.60 15.47 -19.80
C LEU A 168 -15.07 16.91 -19.69
N VAL A 169 -13.86 17.11 -19.15
CA VAL A 169 -13.21 18.44 -19.13
C VAL A 169 -12.94 18.94 -20.55
N LEU A 170 -12.41 18.07 -21.42
CA LEU A 170 -12.20 18.41 -22.83
C LEU A 170 -13.51 18.69 -23.58
N LEU A 171 -14.59 17.98 -23.23
CA LEU A 171 -15.92 18.22 -23.77
C LEU A 171 -16.43 19.60 -23.34
N ALA A 172 -16.25 19.99 -22.08
CA ALA A 172 -16.63 21.32 -21.61
C ALA A 172 -15.84 22.42 -22.32
N TRP A 173 -14.53 22.22 -22.55
CA TRP A 173 -13.66 23.23 -23.17
C TRP A 173 -13.75 23.31 -24.70
N ARG A 174 -13.96 22.18 -25.39
CA ARG A 174 -13.95 22.12 -26.86
C ARG A 174 -15.33 21.89 -27.47
N GLY A 175 -16.27 21.36 -26.69
CA GLY A 175 -17.62 21.07 -27.12
C GLY A 175 -18.56 22.27 -27.03
N PHE A 176 -18.18 23.33 -26.32
CA PHE A 176 -18.98 24.55 -26.20
C PHE A 176 -18.16 25.75 -26.68
N ASP A 177 -18.80 26.62 -27.45
CA ASP A 177 -18.20 27.90 -27.86
C ASP A 177 -18.34 28.97 -26.76
N SER A 178 -17.74 30.15 -26.98
CA SER A 178 -17.81 31.28 -26.05
C SER A 178 -19.23 31.80 -25.76
N THR A 179 -20.21 31.43 -26.59
CA THR A 179 -21.63 31.76 -26.40
C THR A 179 -22.41 30.62 -25.72
N GLY A 180 -21.72 29.53 -25.34
CA GLY A 180 -22.31 28.34 -24.73
C GLY A 180 -23.02 27.42 -25.73
N ARG A 181 -22.86 27.63 -27.05
CA ARG A 181 -23.48 26.75 -28.05
C ARG A 181 -22.65 25.49 -28.23
N PHE A 182 -23.36 24.38 -28.34
CA PHE A 182 -22.75 23.07 -28.50
C PHE A 182 -22.26 22.84 -29.94
N GLY A 183 -20.96 22.56 -30.09
CA GLY A 183 -20.30 22.31 -31.36
C GLY A 183 -19.94 20.83 -31.55
N TRP A 184 -20.69 20.12 -32.39
CA TRP A 184 -20.49 18.67 -32.60
C TRP A 184 -19.08 18.28 -33.04
N ALA A 185 -18.46 19.07 -33.93
CA ALA A 185 -17.12 18.78 -34.45
C ALA A 185 -16.04 18.78 -33.35
N GLY A 186 -16.16 19.66 -32.35
CA GLY A 186 -15.28 19.73 -31.18
C GLY A 186 -15.67 18.75 -30.07
N ALA A 187 -16.95 18.38 -29.99
CA ALA A 187 -17.51 17.51 -28.94
C ALA A 187 -17.36 16.00 -29.21
N ARG A 188 -17.37 15.56 -30.48
CA ARG A 188 -17.44 14.12 -30.81
C ARG A 188 -16.29 13.29 -30.23
N GLY A 189 -15.06 13.79 -30.27
CA GLY A 189 -13.89 13.09 -29.74
C GLY A 189 -13.96 12.92 -28.22
N PRO A 190 -14.16 14.02 -27.47
CA PRO A 190 -14.39 13.96 -26.03
C PRO A 190 -15.59 13.10 -25.62
N LEU A 191 -16.70 13.11 -26.37
CA LEU A 191 -17.86 12.24 -26.09
C LEU A 191 -17.50 10.75 -26.16
N TRP A 192 -16.84 10.32 -27.23
CA TRP A 192 -16.40 8.93 -27.36
C TRP A 192 -15.34 8.55 -26.33
N GLY A 193 -14.43 9.47 -26.00
CA GLY A 193 -13.46 9.29 -24.92
C GLY A 193 -14.13 9.11 -23.56
N ALA A 194 -15.17 9.91 -23.27
CA ALA A 194 -15.94 9.80 -22.03
C ALA A 194 -16.68 8.46 -21.94
N LEU A 195 -17.31 8.02 -23.03
CA LEU A 195 -18.01 6.74 -23.07
C LEU A 195 -17.04 5.56 -22.90
N ALA A 196 -15.92 5.56 -23.63
CA ALA A 196 -14.89 4.52 -23.51
C ALA A 196 -14.29 4.48 -22.11
N GLY A 197 -13.98 5.65 -21.54
CA GLY A 197 -13.50 5.77 -20.16
C GLY A 197 -14.50 5.23 -19.14
N LEU A 198 -15.79 5.55 -19.29
CA LEU A 198 -16.85 5.07 -18.42
C LEU A 198 -17.02 3.55 -18.49
N VAL A 199 -17.01 2.96 -19.69
CA VAL A 199 -17.08 1.51 -19.87
C VAL A 199 -15.86 0.82 -19.24
N SER A 200 -14.66 1.35 -19.49
CA SER A 200 -13.42 0.85 -18.87
C SER A 200 -13.47 0.92 -17.35
N PHE A 201 -13.97 2.04 -16.81
CA PHE A 201 -14.14 2.24 -15.36
C PHE A 201 -15.13 1.24 -14.77
N ALA A 202 -16.29 1.05 -15.41
CA ALA A 202 -17.30 0.11 -14.94
C ALA A 202 -16.81 -1.35 -14.98
N LEU A 203 -16.10 -1.75 -16.04
CA LEU A 203 -15.46 -3.06 -16.11
C LEU A 203 -14.41 -3.23 -15.00
N GLY A 204 -13.54 -2.23 -14.82
CA GLY A 204 -12.58 -2.24 -13.72
C GLY A 204 -13.25 -2.36 -12.35
N LEU A 205 -14.36 -1.66 -12.11
CA LEU A 205 -15.10 -1.72 -10.85
C LEU A 205 -15.77 -3.07 -10.59
N LEU A 206 -16.23 -3.75 -11.64
CA LEU A 206 -16.91 -5.05 -11.52
C LEU A 206 -15.96 -6.21 -11.25
N PHE A 207 -14.69 -6.08 -11.66
CA PHE A 207 -13.71 -7.17 -11.64
C PHE A 207 -12.49 -6.91 -10.74
N ALA A 208 -12.33 -5.70 -10.18
CA ALA A 208 -11.32 -5.39 -9.16
C ALA A 208 -11.76 -5.89 -7.80
#